data_AF-A0A968F6N0-F1
#
_entry.id   AF-A0A968F6N0-F1
#
_cell.length_a   1.000
_cell.length_b   1.000
_cell.length_c   1.000
_cell.angle_alpha   90.00
_cell.angle_beta   90.00
_cell.angle_gamma   90.00
#
_symmetry.space_group_name_H-M   'P 1'
#
loop_
_entity.id
_entity.type
_entity.pdbx_description
1 polymer ?
#
loop_
_entity_poly.entity_id
_entity_poly.type
_entity_poly.pdbx_seq_one_letter_code
_entity_poly.pdbx_strand_id
1 'polypeptide(L)' 'GSLISNKKHLQAIYENAPIGFAMADMNGNLIASNPVFQRMLGYNSDELRKMTFKDITHKDDWEEDVRRFHEMLQNKR' A
#
# COMPACT_ATOMS: atom_id res chain seq x y z
N GLY A 1 -14.77 9.59 21.01
CA GLY A 1 -14.39 8.31 21.64
C GLY A 1 -14.04 7.23 20.64
N SER A 2 -14.91 6.91 19.68
CA SER A 2 -14.77 5.69 18.85
C SER A 2 -13.78 5.78 17.67
N LEU A 3 -13.76 6.90 16.92
CA LEU A 3 -12.91 7.03 15.72
C LEU A 3 -11.39 6.98 16.00
N ILE A 4 -10.95 7.57 17.11
CA ILE A 4 -9.52 7.65 17.47
C ILE A 4 -9.00 6.27 17.90
N SER A 5 -9.81 5.52 18.66
CA SER A 5 -9.47 4.14 19.05
C SER A 5 -9.38 3.23 17.83
N ASN A 6 -10.30 3.38 16.87
CA ASN A 6 -10.29 2.56 15.67
C ASN A 6 -9.06 2.84 14.79
N LYS A 7 -8.68 4.11 14.61
CA LYS A 7 -7.48 4.49 13.86
C LYS A 7 -6.21 3.94 14.49
N LYS A 8 -6.05 4.05 15.81
CA LYS A 8 -4.88 3.51 16.53
C LYS A 8 -4.80 1.99 16.45
N HIS A 9 -5.93 1.30 16.52
CA HIS A 9 -5.97 -0.15 16.43
C HIS A 9 -5.61 -0.64 15.02
N LEU A 10 -6.16 -0.01 13.98
CA LEU A 10 -5.75 -0.25 12.60
C LEU A 10 -4.24 0.01 12.41
N GLN A 11 -3.73 1.07 13.02
CA GLN A 11 -2.31 1.40 13.01
C GLN A 11 -1.44 0.29 13.57
N ALA A 12 -1.77 -0.16 14.78
CA ALA A 12 -1.06 -1.23 15.45
C ALA A 12 -1.12 -2.55 14.68
N ILE A 13 -2.26 -2.85 14.04
CA ILE A 13 -2.43 -4.08 13.25
C ILE A 13 -1.50 -4.07 12.05
N TYR A 14 -1.47 -3.00 11.24
CA TYR A 14 -0.63 -3.01 10.04
C TYR A 14 0.86 -2.86 10.37
N GLU A 15 1.23 -2.13 11.43
CA GLU A 15 2.63 -1.96 11.86
C GLU A 15 3.25 -3.27 12.34
N ASN A 16 2.47 -4.13 13.01
CA ASN A 16 2.93 -5.40 13.57
C ASN A 16 2.56 -6.63 12.72
N ALA A 17 1.87 -6.43 11.59
CA ALA A 17 1.52 -7.54 10.71
C ALA A 17 2.79 -8.22 10.17
N PRO A 18 2.87 -9.57 10.18
CA PRO A 18 4.01 -10.30 9.62
C PRO A 18 4.03 -10.32 8.08
N ILE A 19 3.07 -9.63 7.44
CA ILE A 19 2.95 -9.49 5.98
C ILE A 19 3.33 -8.08 5.55
N GLY A 20 3.87 -7.95 4.34
CA GLY A 20 4.11 -6.65 3.73
C GLY A 20 2.79 -5.93 3.43
N PHE A 21 2.66 -4.68 3.88
CA PHE A 21 1.50 -3.85 3.61
C PHE A 21 1.94 -2.50 3.03
N ALA A 22 1.23 -2.07 1.99
CA ALA A 22 1.31 -0.72 1.46
C ALA A 22 -0.09 -0.22 1.07
N MET A 23 -0.26 1.10 1.14
CA MET A 23 -1.47 1.80 0.71
C MET A 23 -1.09 2.77 -0.40
N ALA A 24 -1.87 2.78 -1.47
CA ALA A 24 -1.73 3.71 -2.57
C ALA A 24 -2.95 4.63 -2.69
N ASP A 25 -2.74 5.84 -3.21
CA ASP A 25 -3.84 6.72 -3.63
C ASP A 25 -4.44 6.24 -4.96
N MET A 26 -5.46 6.96 -5.44
CA MET A 26 -6.17 6.65 -6.70
C MET A 26 -5.29 6.76 -7.95
N ASN A 27 -4.15 7.46 -7.85
CA ASN A 27 -3.18 7.58 -8.93
C ASN A 27 -2.09 6.50 -8.83
N GLY A 28 -2.13 5.65 -7.80
CA GLY A 28 -1.15 4.61 -7.53
C GLY A 28 0.06 5.06 -6.74
N ASN A 29 0.10 6.30 -6.24
CA ASN A 29 1.21 6.79 -5.40
C ASN A 29 1.15 6.13 -4.03
N LEU A 30 2.27 5.59 -3.54
CA LEU A 30 2.31 4.98 -2.22
C LEU A 30 2.24 6.06 -1.14
N ILE A 31 1.23 5.96 -0.26
CA ILE A 31 0.99 6.92 0.83
C ILE A 31 1.32 6.38 2.21
N ALA A 32 1.37 5.05 2.37
CA ALA A 32 1.79 4.39 3.59
C ALA A 32 2.38 3.00 3.30
N SER A 33 3.32 2.56 4.12
CA SER A 33 3.87 1.21 4.08
C SER A 33 4.33 0.77 5.47
N ASN A 34 4.20 -0.52 5.77
CA ASN A 34 4.68 -1.05 7.04
C ASN A 34 6.19 -1.40 6.99
N PRO A 35 6.85 -1.56 8.15
CA PRO A 35 8.28 -1.90 8.19
C PRO A 35 8.63 -3.23 7.51
N VAL A 36 7.70 -4.19 7.47
CA VAL A 36 7.92 -5.48 6.78
C VAL A 36 8.04 -5.25 5.28
N PHE A 37 7.14 -4.47 4.68
CA PHE A 37 7.16 -4.13 3.25
C PHE A 37 8.41 -3.35 2.87
N GLN A 38 8.80 -2.39 3.72
CA GLN A 38 10.04 -1.62 3.57
C GLN A 38 11.27 -2.55 3.53
N ARG A 39 11.38 -3.47 4.49
CA ARG A 39 12.48 -4.45 4.52
C ARG A 39 12.45 -5.42 3.33
N MET A 40 11.26 -5.84 2.91
CA MET A 40 11.08 -6.75 1.79
C MET A 40 11.60 -6.15 0.47
N LEU A 41 11.33 -4.86 0.24
CA LEU A 41 11.75 -4.17 -0.99
C LEU A 41 13.11 -3.47 -0.86
N GLY A 42 13.64 -3.32 0.36
CA GLY A 42 14.91 -2.64 0.61
C GLY A 42 14.83 -1.11 0.60
N TYR A 43 13.63 -0.53 0.68
CA TYR A 43 13.39 0.91 0.69
C TYR A 43 12.85 1.39 2.03
N ASN A 44 13.22 2.61 2.42
CA ASN A 44 12.61 3.25 3.58
C ASN A 44 11.27 3.92 3.22
N SER A 45 10.56 4.40 4.25
CA SER A 45 9.23 5.00 4.09
C SER A 45 9.23 6.27 3.23
N ASP A 46 10.27 7.12 3.30
CA ASP A 46 10.38 8.35 2.51
C ASP A 46 10.67 8.08 1.04
N GLU A 47 11.43 7.03 0.75
CA GLU A 47 11.70 6.58 -0.62
C GLU A 47 10.43 6.02 -1.24
N LEU A 48 9.75 5.10 -0.54
CA LEU A 48 8.49 4.53 -1.02
C LEU A 48 7.41 5.60 -1.24
N ARG A 49 7.35 6.65 -0.41
CA ARG A 49 6.41 7.78 -0.59
C ARG A 49 6.59 8.54 -1.90
N LYS A 50 7.75 8.41 -2.57
CA LYS A 50 8.04 9.03 -3.86
C LYS A 50 7.79 8.09 -5.03
N MET A 51 7.36 6.87 -4.75
CA MET A 51 7.14 5.81 -5.74
C MET A 51 5.65 5.55 -5.94
N THR A 52 5.35 4.97 -7.09
CA THR A 52 4.06 4.37 -7.41
C THR A 52 4.14 2.85 -7.27
N PHE A 53 3.00 2.16 -7.19
CA PHE A 53 3.01 0.69 -7.18
C PHE A 53 3.67 0.11 -8.44
N LYS A 54 3.66 0.82 -9.58
CA LYS A 54 4.33 0.38 -10.81
C LYS A 54 5.85 0.34 -10.69
N ASP A 55 6.44 1.19 -9.86
CA ASP A 55 7.90 1.26 -9.67
C ASP A 55 8.44 0.05 -8.89
N ILE A 56 7.56 -0.69 -8.20
CA ILE A 56 7.90 -1.85 -7.38
C ILE A 56 7.31 -3.17 -7.92
N THR A 57 6.55 -3.09 -9.01
CA THR A 57 5.94 -4.23 -9.71
C THR A 57 6.71 -4.50 -11.01
N HIS A 58 6.89 -5.77 -11.37
CA HIS A 58 7.54 -6.14 -12.63
C HIS A 58 6.71 -5.71 -13.85
N LYS A 59 7.37 -5.33 -14.96
CA LYS A 59 6.70 -4.76 -16.15
C LYS A 59 5.64 -5.68 -16.75
N ASP A 60 5.92 -6.98 -16.73
CA ASP A 60 5.00 -7.99 -17.27
C ASP A 60 3.68 -8.06 -16.48
N ASP A 61 3.69 -7.63 -15.21
CA ASP A 61 2.53 -7.64 -14.34
C ASP A 61 1.76 -6.30 -14.37
N TRP A 62 2.30 -5.25 -15.01
CA TRP A 62 1.71 -3.92 -14.99
C TRP A 62 0.31 -3.87 -15.58
N GLU A 63 0.08 -4.49 -16.74
CA GLU A 63 -1.23 -4.43 -17.40
C GLU A 63 -2.31 -5.12 -16.57
N GLU A 64 -1.97 -6.24 -15.95
CA GLU A 64 -2.89 -6.97 -15.09
C GLU A 64 -3.16 -6.24 -13.78
N ASP A 65 -2.12 -5.74 -13.12
CA ASP A 65 -2.26 -5.02 -11.86
C ASP A 65 -2.99 -3.68 -12.05
N VAL A 66 -2.72 -2.95 -13.14
CA VAL A 66 -3.45 -1.73 -13.47
C VAL A 66 -4.91 -2.02 -13.75
N ARG A 67 -5.23 -3.10 -14.47
CA ARG A 67 -6.62 -3.50 -14.73
C ARG A 67 -7.34 -3.84 -13.43
N ARG A 68 -6.75 -4.68 -12.58
CA ARG A 68 -7.30 -5.06 -11.27
C ARG A 68 -7.48 -3.86 -10.35
N PHE A 69 -6.52 -2.94 -10.37
CA PHE A 69 -6.61 -1.70 -9.60
C PHE A 69 -7.79 -0.85 -10.07
N HIS A 70 -7.94 -0.63 -11.38
CA HIS A 70 -9.09 0.11 -11.91
C HIS A 70 -10.43 -0.59 -11.62
N GLU A 71 -10.50 -1.91 -11.75
CA GLU A 71 -11.70 -2.70 -11.40
C GLU A 71 -12.06 -2.53 -9.92
N MET A 72 -11.08 -2.59 -9.00
CA MET A 72 -11.28 -2.36 -7.57
C MET A 72 -11.85 -0.96 -7.29
N LEU A 73 -11.38 0.07 -8.00
CA LEU A 73 -11.86 1.44 -7.84
C LEU A 73 -13.29 1.64 -8.36
N GLN A 74 -13.69 0.88 -9.38
CA GLN A 74 -15.02 0.96 -9.98
C GLN A 74 -16.06 0.07 -9.27
N ASN A 75 -15.65 -1.05 -8.67
CA ASN A 75 -16.54 -1.96 -7.92
C ASN A 75 -16.81 -1.51 -6.47
N LYS A 76 -17.12 -0.22 -6.27
CA LYS A 76 -17.74 0.22 -5.01
C LYS A 76 -19.14 -0.40 -4.87
N ARG A 77 -19.22 -1.56 -4.23
CA ARG A 77 -20.44 -2.04 -3.55
C ARG A 77 -20.22 -1.97 -2.05
#